data_AF-U5SBW1-F1
#
_entry.id   AF-U5SBW1-F1
#
_cell.length_a   1.000
_cell.length_b   1.000
_cell.length_c   1.000
_cell.angle_alpha   90.00
_cell.angle_beta   90.00
_cell.angle_gamma   90.00
#
_symmetry.space_group_name_H-M   'P 1'
#
loop_
_entity.id
_entity.type
_entity.pdbx_description
1 polymer ?
#
loop_
_entity_poly.entity_id
_entity_poly.type
_entity_poly.pdbx_seq_one_letter_code
_entity_poly.pdbx_strand_id
1 'polypeptide(L)'
;MFYRISNPILKKDYLLILKILKDYSDKIAIVYYPSVENKNDMEIRTALMNFYLETDWIKKWPGTISSKKARVDFYAYNQSSYTLLKKSRSLININQEQTIDVFFLLNDRCVFYSVIHEDIYVVTDSKLAEAFRIAGYPLLKIPASSSKFF
;
A
#
# COMPACT_ATOMS: atom_id res chain seq x y z
N MET A 1 1.03 -3.55 16.83
CA MET A 1 -0.34 -4.12 16.92
C MET A 1 -1.00 -3.87 15.58
N PHE A 2 -1.75 -4.83 15.05
CA PHE A 2 -2.29 -4.72 13.70
C PHE A 2 -3.80 -4.49 13.71
N TYR A 3 -4.28 -3.72 12.74
CA TYR A 3 -5.68 -3.42 12.56
C TYR A 3 -6.06 -3.63 11.09
N ARG A 4 -7.01 -4.51 10.82
CA ARG A 4 -7.59 -4.68 9.49
C ARG A 4 -8.78 -3.76 9.32
N ILE A 5 -8.87 -3.04 8.19
CA ILE A 5 -10.11 -2.35 7.80
C ILE A 5 -11.16 -3.41 7.47
N SER A 6 -12.28 -3.41 8.20
CA SER A 6 -13.24 -4.52 8.14
C SER A 6 -14.23 -4.44 6.99
N ASN A 7 -14.47 -3.23 6.49
CA ASN A 7 -15.37 -3.02 5.37
C ASN A 7 -14.58 -3.09 4.05
N PRO A 8 -15.20 -3.57 2.97
CA PRO A 8 -14.63 -3.47 1.64
C PRO A 8 -14.30 -2.00 1.32
N ILE A 9 -13.16 -1.78 0.69
CA ILE A 9 -12.75 -0.43 0.28
C ILE A 9 -13.31 -0.17 -1.11
N LEU A 10 -14.22 0.79 -1.20
CA LEU A 10 -14.81 1.17 -2.48
C LEU A 10 -13.93 2.22 -3.16
N LYS A 11 -14.14 2.40 -4.46
CA LYS A 11 -13.40 3.38 -5.26
C LYS A 11 -13.36 4.79 -4.65
N LYS A 12 -14.45 5.21 -4.02
CA LYS A 12 -14.59 6.52 -3.36
C LYS A 12 -13.71 6.66 -2.11
N ASP A 13 -13.35 5.55 -1.47
CA ASP A 13 -12.57 5.52 -0.22
C ASP A 13 -11.08 5.75 -0.49
N TYR A 14 -10.57 5.36 -1.66
CA TYR A 14 -9.15 5.49 -2.00
C TYR A 14 -8.60 6.91 -1.86
N LEU A 15 -9.39 7.92 -2.22
CA LEU A 15 -8.99 9.33 -2.07
C LEU A 15 -8.81 9.73 -0.61
N LEU A 16 -9.73 9.27 0.25
CA LEU A 16 -9.68 9.55 1.68
C LEU A 16 -8.51 8.81 2.33
N ILE A 17 -8.29 7.55 1.96
CA ILE A 17 -7.18 6.72 2.43
C ILE A 17 -5.84 7.36 2.05
N LEU A 18 -5.64 7.72 0.77
CA LEU A 18 -4.45 8.42 0.32
C LEU A 18 -4.23 9.72 1.09
N LYS A 19 -5.29 10.48 1.33
CA LYS A 19 -5.21 11.73 2.10
C LYS A 19 -4.74 11.48 3.54
N ILE A 20 -5.31 10.48 4.22
CA ILE A 20 -4.90 10.10 5.57
C ILE A 20 -3.44 9.67 5.56
N LEU A 21 -3.05 8.76 4.67
CA LEU A 21 -1.70 8.21 4.60
C LEU A 21 -0.64 9.28 4.38
N LYS A 22 -0.95 10.36 3.65
CA LYS A 22 -0.02 11.46 3.38
C LYS A 22 0.59 12.05 4.64
N ASP A 23 -0.20 12.12 5.71
CA ASP A 23 0.25 12.74 6.97
C ASP A 23 0.93 11.72 7.91
N TYR A 24 1.00 10.45 7.51
CA TYR A 24 1.52 9.33 8.32
C TYR A 24 2.57 8.47 7.61
N SER A 25 3.01 8.85 6.40
CA SER A 25 4.02 8.13 5.64
C SER A 25 4.89 9.08 4.82
N ASP A 26 6.15 8.68 4.61
CA ASP A 26 7.16 9.40 3.84
C ASP A 26 7.54 8.67 2.53
N LYS A 27 7.19 7.39 2.42
CA LYS A 27 7.43 6.57 1.23
C LYS A 27 6.21 5.73 0.89
N ILE A 28 6.04 5.49 -0.40
CA ILE A 28 5.18 4.45 -0.96
C ILE A 28 6.06 3.40 -1.62
N ALA A 29 5.81 2.13 -1.33
CA ALA A 29 6.48 1.01 -1.98
C ALA A 29 5.47 0.20 -2.79
N ILE A 30 5.84 -0.14 -4.01
CA ILE A 30 5.00 -0.92 -4.92
C ILE A 30 5.71 -2.24 -5.20
N VAL A 31 5.04 -3.34 -4.90
CA VAL A 31 5.60 -4.69 -5.02
C VAL A 31 5.05 -5.37 -6.27
N TYR A 32 5.96 -5.94 -7.06
CA TYR A 32 5.67 -6.57 -8.34
C TYR A 32 6.14 -8.02 -8.38
N TYR A 33 5.26 -8.91 -8.83
CA TYR A 33 5.58 -10.32 -9.03
C TYR A 33 6.01 -10.55 -10.49
N PRO A 34 7.25 -11.00 -10.76
CA PRO A 34 7.80 -11.11 -12.11
C PRO A 34 7.14 -12.16 -13.02
N SER A 35 6.11 -12.88 -12.55
CA SER A 35 5.33 -13.83 -13.37
C SER A 35 4.27 -13.18 -14.26
N VAL A 36 4.06 -11.86 -14.16
CA VAL A 36 3.10 -11.14 -14.98
C VAL A 36 3.84 -10.55 -16.17
N GLU A 37 3.68 -11.14 -17.36
CA GLU A 37 4.23 -10.69 -18.65
C GLU A 37 3.73 -9.31 -19.13
N ASN A 38 3.29 -8.42 -18.23
CA ASN A 38 2.91 -7.06 -18.60
C ASN A 38 4.13 -6.14 -18.55
N LYS A 39 4.78 -6.05 -19.71
CA LYS A 39 5.76 -5.00 -20.07
C LYS A 39 5.14 -3.60 -20.23
N ASN A 40 3.84 -3.45 -19.98
CA ASN A 40 3.17 -2.16 -20.08
C ASN A 40 3.48 -1.32 -18.82
N ASP A 41 4.06 -0.14 -19.05
CA ASP A 41 4.35 0.83 -18.00
C ASP A 41 3.11 1.05 -17.13
N MET A 42 3.23 0.67 -15.86
CA MET A 42 2.13 0.77 -14.92
C MET A 42 1.81 2.25 -14.69
N GLU A 43 0.55 2.65 -14.83
CA GLU A 43 0.13 4.05 -14.71
C GLU A 43 0.63 4.69 -13.42
N ILE A 44 0.60 3.94 -12.30
CA ILE A 44 1.12 4.41 -11.02
C ILE A 44 2.64 4.63 -11.03
N ARG A 45 3.42 3.77 -11.70
CA ARG A 45 4.88 3.94 -11.83
C ARG A 45 5.20 5.14 -12.71
N THR A 46 4.51 5.29 -13.83
CA THR A 46 4.65 6.47 -14.69
C THR A 46 4.29 7.75 -13.94
N ALA A 47 3.22 7.73 -13.14
CA ALA A 47 2.79 8.88 -12.34
C ALA A 47 3.79 9.24 -11.23
N LEU A 48 4.44 8.24 -10.63
CA LEU A 48 5.36 8.43 -9.50
C LEU A 48 6.83 8.52 -9.90
N MET A 49 7.18 8.35 -11.18
CA MET A 49 8.58 8.26 -11.64
C MET A 49 9.47 9.42 -11.15
N ASN A 50 8.93 10.64 -11.11
CA ASN A 50 9.66 11.82 -10.63
C ASN A 50 9.94 11.82 -9.11
N PHE A 51 9.36 10.88 -8.38
CA PHE A 51 9.55 10.68 -6.94
C PHE A 51 10.28 9.38 -6.63
N TYR A 52 10.79 8.68 -7.64
CA TYR A 52 11.50 7.42 -7.46
C TYR A 52 12.73 7.61 -6.55
N LEU A 53 12.91 6.66 -5.64
CA LEU A 53 14.03 6.63 -4.69
C LEU A 53 14.98 5.49 -5.04
N GLU A 54 14.48 4.25 -5.00
CA GLU A 54 15.28 3.04 -5.15
C GLU A 54 14.43 1.83 -5.54
N THR A 55 15.12 0.76 -5.95
CA THR A 55 14.54 -0.56 -6.25
C THR A 55 15.23 -1.59 -5.38
N ASP A 56 14.46 -2.49 -4.77
CA ASP A 56 14.97 -3.66 -4.05
C ASP A 56 14.33 -4.96 -4.55
N TRP A 57 14.97 -6.10 -4.27
CA TRP A 57 14.51 -7.44 -4.61
C TRP A 57 14.34 -8.29 -3.35
N ILE A 58 13.11 -8.33 -2.85
CA ILE A 58 12.81 -9.04 -1.61
C ILE A 58 12.31 -10.47 -1.90
N LYS A 59 12.51 -11.37 -0.93
CA LYS A 59 12.08 -12.80 -0.99
C LYS A 59 10.87 -13.12 -0.12
N LYS A 60 10.52 -12.24 0.82
CA LYS A 60 9.40 -12.36 1.76
C LYS A 60 8.91 -10.98 2.13
N TRP A 61 7.60 -10.80 2.19
CA TRP A 61 6.95 -9.56 2.64
C TRP A 61 5.65 -9.87 3.38
N PRO A 62 5.13 -8.90 4.16
CA PRO A 62 3.99 -9.13 5.05
C PRO A 62 2.80 -9.72 4.30
N GLY A 63 2.30 -10.87 4.78
CA GLY A 63 1.14 -11.57 4.20
C GLY A 63 1.44 -12.80 3.35
N THR A 64 2.70 -13.09 3.00
CA THR A 64 3.04 -14.26 2.15
C THR A 64 3.81 -15.35 2.92
N ILE A 65 3.39 -16.62 2.78
CA ILE A 65 4.04 -17.79 3.42
C ILE A 65 5.32 -18.19 2.67
N SER A 66 5.29 -18.09 1.34
CA SER A 66 6.43 -18.17 0.44
C SER A 66 6.15 -17.27 -0.76
N SER A 67 7.15 -16.54 -1.24
CA SER A 67 7.02 -15.75 -2.46
C SER A 67 8.23 -15.97 -3.36
N LYS A 68 7.98 -15.94 -4.67
CA LYS A 68 9.06 -15.74 -5.66
C LYS A 68 9.72 -14.39 -5.35
N LYS A 69 10.99 -14.17 -5.68
CA LYS A 69 11.58 -12.82 -5.53
C LYS A 69 10.67 -11.78 -6.19
N ALA A 70 10.24 -10.77 -5.46
CA ALA A 70 9.54 -9.63 -6.03
C ALA A 70 10.50 -8.46 -6.14
N ARG A 71 10.23 -7.65 -7.14
CA ARG A 71 10.79 -6.32 -7.25
C ARG A 71 9.94 -5.37 -6.41
N VAL A 72 10.57 -4.45 -5.71
CA VAL A 72 9.91 -3.37 -4.99
C VAL A 72 10.50 -2.06 -5.44
N ASP A 73 9.66 -1.17 -5.94
CA ASP A 73 10.08 0.20 -6.25
C ASP A 73 9.58 1.12 -5.12
N PHE A 74 10.48 1.94 -4.60
CA PHE A 74 10.18 2.92 -3.56
C PHE A 74 10.11 4.32 -4.15
N TYR A 75 9.12 5.08 -3.71
CA TYR A 75 8.89 6.46 -4.14
C TYR A 75 8.65 7.34 -2.93
N ALA A 76 9.06 8.60 -2.99
CA ALA A 76 8.75 9.59 -1.96
C ALA A 76 7.25 9.88 -1.92
N TYR A 77 6.68 9.80 -0.72
CA TYR A 77 5.28 10.13 -0.48
C TYR A 77 5.14 11.44 0.28
N ASN A 78 4.70 12.47 -0.43
CA ASN A 78 4.58 13.83 0.05
C ASN A 78 3.38 14.53 -0.62
N GLN A 79 3.19 15.84 -0.35
CA GLN A 79 2.09 16.61 -0.93
C GLN A 79 2.06 16.56 -2.47
N SER A 80 3.21 16.54 -3.14
CA SER A 80 3.30 16.54 -4.61
C SER A 80 2.91 15.19 -5.20
N SER A 81 3.44 14.07 -4.68
CA SER A 81 3.05 12.73 -5.13
C SER A 81 1.60 12.41 -4.79
N TYR A 82 1.10 12.79 -3.61
CA TYR A 82 -0.33 12.74 -3.28
C TYR A 82 -1.19 13.53 -4.29
N THR A 83 -0.75 14.72 -4.70
CA THR A 83 -1.50 15.56 -5.65
C THR A 83 -1.58 14.95 -7.05
N LEU A 84 -0.61 14.11 -7.44
CA LEU A 84 -0.70 13.32 -8.66
C LEU A 84 -1.63 12.12 -8.46
N LEU A 85 -1.45 11.34 -7.38
CA LEU A 85 -2.26 10.15 -7.13
C LEU A 85 -3.74 10.47 -6.92
N LYS A 86 -4.09 11.62 -6.31
CA LYS A 86 -5.49 12.01 -6.10
C LYS A 86 -6.26 12.29 -7.40
N LYS A 87 -5.56 12.53 -8.51
CA LYS A 87 -6.19 12.67 -9.83
C LYS A 87 -6.50 11.31 -10.45
N SER A 88 -5.87 10.26 -9.94
CA SER A 88 -6.20 8.88 -10.31
C SER A 88 -7.55 8.49 -9.74
N ARG A 89 -8.31 7.71 -10.52
CA ARG A 89 -9.63 7.20 -10.13
C ARG A 89 -9.54 5.95 -9.24
N SER A 90 -8.36 5.36 -9.09
CA SER A 90 -8.08 4.22 -8.24
C SER A 90 -6.63 4.33 -7.74
N LEU A 91 -6.28 3.63 -6.67
CA LEU A 91 -4.87 3.48 -6.31
C LEU A 91 -4.08 2.92 -7.51
N ILE A 92 -4.67 1.94 -8.18
CA ILE A 92 -4.08 1.13 -9.26
C ILE A 92 -5.18 0.80 -10.28
N ASN A 93 -4.89 0.74 -11.58
CA ASN A 93 -5.89 0.39 -12.61
C ASN A 93 -6.51 -1.00 -12.31
N ILE A 94 -7.80 -1.23 -12.58
CA ILE A 94 -8.52 -2.50 -12.30
C ILE A 94 -7.78 -3.73 -12.87
N ASN A 95 -7.09 -3.56 -14.01
CA ASN A 95 -6.32 -4.64 -14.65
C ASN A 95 -5.00 -4.95 -13.93
N GLN A 96 -4.61 -4.12 -12.97
CA GLN A 96 -3.35 -4.17 -12.22
C GLN A 96 -3.58 -4.49 -10.74
N GLU A 97 -4.79 -4.26 -10.21
CA GLU A 97 -5.20 -4.55 -8.83
C GLU A 97 -4.93 -6.02 -8.43
N GLN A 98 -4.92 -6.95 -9.39
CA GLN A 98 -4.63 -8.37 -9.14
C GLN A 98 -3.13 -8.72 -9.04
N THR A 99 -2.24 -7.77 -9.34
CA THR A 99 -0.84 -8.08 -9.65
C THR A 99 0.18 -7.32 -8.81
N ILE A 100 -0.27 -6.33 -8.04
CA ILE A 100 0.60 -5.50 -7.23
C ILE A 100 0.02 -5.26 -5.84
N ASP A 101 0.95 -5.21 -4.89
CA ASP A 101 0.68 -4.84 -3.51
C ASP A 101 1.31 -3.47 -3.25
N VAL A 102 0.68 -2.68 -2.38
CA VAL A 102 1.11 -1.31 -2.07
C VAL A 102 1.32 -1.15 -0.58
N PHE A 103 2.43 -0.52 -0.22
CA PHE A 103 2.81 -0.26 1.15
C PHE A 103 3.10 1.22 1.32
N PHE A 104 2.81 1.73 2.51
CA PHE A 104 3.21 3.05 2.93
C PHE A 104 4.12 2.90 4.14
N LEU A 105 5.24 3.61 4.11
CA LEU A 105 6.28 3.53 5.13
C LEU A 105 6.47 4.89 5.78
N LEU A 106 6.91 4.86 7.04
CA LEU A 106 7.36 6.03 7.79
C LEU A 106 8.67 5.68 8.48
N ASN A 107 9.77 6.34 8.08
CA ASN A 107 11.12 6.00 8.53
C ASN A 107 11.40 4.50 8.37
N ASP A 108 11.17 3.98 7.15
CA ASP A 108 11.35 2.57 6.75
C ASP A 108 10.51 1.53 7.49
N ARG A 109 9.58 1.97 8.36
CA ARG A 109 8.59 1.10 8.98
C ARG A 109 7.30 1.12 8.19
N CYS A 110 6.84 -0.05 7.74
CA CYS A 110 5.53 -0.18 7.12
C CYS A 110 4.44 0.24 8.12
N VAL A 111 3.68 1.29 7.80
CA VAL A 111 2.56 1.82 8.61
C VAL A 111 1.21 1.36 8.08
N PHE A 112 1.15 1.07 6.77
CA PHE A 112 -0.04 0.58 6.08
C PHE A 112 0.38 -0.34 4.95
N TYR A 113 -0.33 -1.44 4.77
CA TYR A 113 -0.18 -2.28 3.59
C TYR A 113 -1.52 -2.71 3.03
N SER A 114 -1.51 -2.91 1.72
CA SER A 114 -2.67 -3.28 0.92
C SER A 114 -2.30 -4.48 0.04
N VAL A 115 -2.94 -5.62 0.30
CA VAL A 115 -2.97 -6.77 -0.61
C VAL A 115 -4.26 -6.66 -1.39
N ILE A 116 -4.18 -5.95 -2.52
CA ILE A 116 -5.37 -5.42 -3.21
C ILE A 116 -6.22 -6.54 -3.79
N HIS A 117 -5.56 -7.56 -4.35
CA HIS A 117 -6.22 -8.72 -4.94
C HIS A 117 -6.99 -9.57 -3.92
N GLU A 118 -6.69 -9.45 -2.62
CA GLU A 118 -7.39 -10.13 -1.53
C GLU A 118 -8.32 -9.19 -0.74
N ASP A 119 -8.42 -7.91 -1.15
CA ASP A 119 -9.16 -6.86 -0.41
C ASP A 119 -8.73 -6.79 1.07
N ILE A 120 -7.41 -6.89 1.32
CA ILE A 120 -6.83 -6.82 2.66
C ILE A 120 -6.07 -5.50 2.80
N TYR A 121 -6.53 -4.69 3.76
CA TYR A 121 -5.88 -3.44 4.14
C TYR A 121 -5.62 -3.44 5.62
N VAL A 122 -4.36 -3.25 5.98
CA VAL A 122 -3.90 -3.38 7.35
C VAL A 122 -3.09 -2.17 7.74
N VAL A 123 -3.45 -1.61 8.89
CA VAL A 123 -2.76 -0.54 9.58
C VAL A 123 -1.92 -1.15 10.69
N THR A 124 -0.64 -0.81 10.75
CA THR A 124 0.32 -1.33 11.75
C THR A 124 0.66 -0.27 12.81
N ASP A 125 0.47 1.01 12.48
CA ASP A 125 0.71 2.16 13.35
C ASP A 125 -0.56 2.55 14.13
N SER A 126 -0.43 2.74 15.43
CA SER A 126 -1.57 3.04 16.30
C SER A 126 -2.17 4.43 16.08
N LYS A 127 -1.34 5.43 15.73
CA LYS A 127 -1.83 6.79 15.49
C LYS A 127 -2.57 6.85 14.15
N LEU A 128 -2.03 6.18 13.13
CA LEU A 128 -2.72 5.99 11.86
C LEU A 128 -4.05 5.26 12.05
N ALA A 129 -4.09 4.19 12.86
CA ALA A 129 -5.32 3.46 13.14
C ALA A 129 -6.40 4.37 13.76
N GLU A 130 -6.01 5.28 14.65
CA GLU A 130 -6.94 6.25 15.21
C GLU A 130 -7.45 7.24 14.16
N ALA A 131 -6.60 7.73 13.26
CA ALA A 131 -7.02 8.58 12.16
C ALA A 131 -8.05 7.90 11.24
N PHE A 132 -7.87 6.60 10.97
CA PHE A 132 -8.84 5.80 10.24
C PHE A 132 -10.19 5.65 10.98
N ARG A 133 -10.18 5.44 12.31
CA ARG A 133 -11.42 5.39 13.10
C ARG A 133 -12.18 6.71 13.07
N ILE A 134 -11.48 7.83 13.23
CA ILE A 134 -12.07 9.18 13.16
C ILE A 134 -12.68 9.43 11.79
N ALA A 135 -12.06 8.91 10.72
CA ALA A 135 -12.59 8.95 9.36
C ALA A 135 -13.77 8.00 9.11
N GLY A 136 -14.22 7.23 10.11
CA GLY A 136 -15.38 6.35 10.04
C GLY A 136 -15.07 4.92 9.59
N TYR A 137 -13.80 4.53 9.48
CA TYR A 137 -13.44 3.16 9.11
C TYR A 137 -13.47 2.22 10.33
N PRO A 138 -14.28 1.16 10.30
CA PRO A 138 -14.26 0.14 11.33
C PRO A 138 -12.97 -0.69 11.22
N LEU A 139 -12.28 -0.81 12.35
CA LEU A 139 -10.99 -1.48 12.45
C LEU A 139 -11.08 -2.72 13.35
N LEU A 140 -10.78 -3.88 12.78
CA LEU A 140 -10.66 -5.13 13.52
C LEU A 140 -9.21 -5.31 14.00
N LYS A 141 -9.03 -5.37 15.31
CA LYS A 141 -7.73 -5.69 15.90
C LYS A 141 -7.38 -7.13 15.57
N ILE A 142 -6.24 -7.35 14.94
CA ILE A 142 -5.73 -8.70 14.64
C ILE A 142 -4.49 -8.99 15.49
N PRO A 143 -4.36 -10.20 16.05
CA PRO A 143 -3.19 -10.57 16.84
C PRO A 143 -1.90 -10.38 16.05
N ALA A 144 -0.85 -9.90 16.73
CA ALA A 144 0.50 -9.94 16.16
C ALA A 144 0.98 -11.39 15.93
N SER A 145 0.36 -12.38 16.58
CA SER A 145 0.68 -13.82 16.48
C SER A 145 -0.02 -14.54 15.33
N SER A 146 -1.14 -14.04 14.80
CA SER A 146 -1.63 -14.44 13.46
C SER A 146 -0.76 -13.89 12.35
N SER A 147 0.22 -13.08 12.75
CA SER A 147 1.27 -12.53 11.95
C SER A 147 2.55 -13.32 12.16
N LYS A 148 2.80 -14.34 11.33
CA LYS A 148 4.18 -14.74 10.99
C LYS A 148 4.86 -13.64 10.13
N PHE A 149 4.52 -12.36 10.36
CA PHE A 149 4.60 -11.27 9.38
C PHE A 149 5.67 -10.21 9.70
N PHE A 150 6.54 -10.45 10.69
CA PHE A 150 7.76 -9.67 10.99
C PHE A 150 8.89 -10.63 11.37
#